data_AF-A0A1Q3KHP5-F1
#
_entry.id   AF-A0A1Q3KHP5-F1
#
_cell.length_a   1.000
_cell.length_b   1.000
_cell.length_c   1.000
_cell.angle_alpha   90.00
_cell.angle_beta   90.00
_cell.angle_gamma   90.00
#
_symmetry.space_group_name_H-M   'P 1'
#
loop_
_entity.id
_entity.type
_entity.pdbx_description
1 polymer ?
#
loop_
_entity_poly.entity_id
_entity_poly.type
_entity_poly.pdbx_seq_one_letter_code
_entity_poly.pdbx_strand_id
1 'polypeptide(L)'
;MVPSLKKDAEIAWQFFTMKTPGAPIGLVPAAVWPEGSSLGRYNILTMWDAGSLILAYISARSIGLIEEKEFDQRMQTVMAFLKNSTFRWSQLSLPNYRTQIVGGSAAEGGYDTTDTGRLLLALHILDKATNGAYGAKEQVARWNIAATVNKGQPYDIKSSSRYEARCFNYIHYIARSYALWGIEVDTGFDRELKEGDESARQAFIDHVAAVGPIATEPHANEAIELGHSPRSRILADALYAAQQERYAETGRLTSVSEAPIDKQPWFTYQGYNLDAYAGPQWPVDSVVTERKWATKEFAETYRMTSSKATYLWLAERGDAYSQKLRNFISAKAPSNGFGFHPGIYEASGRAPRIMDVNTNATVLESIAFVLGDRKPLVEMRL
;
A
#
# COMPACT_ATOMS: atom_id res chain seq x y z
N MET A 1 -23.06 1.22 12.02
CA MET A 1 -21.88 1.33 11.14
C MET A 1 -20.77 2.17 11.79
N VAL A 2 -21.01 3.41 12.21
CA VAL A 2 -19.97 4.27 12.80
C VAL A 2 -19.31 3.68 14.09
N PRO A 3 -20.05 3.18 15.10
CA PRO A 3 -19.41 2.61 16.30
C PRO A 3 -18.53 1.39 16.00
N SER A 4 -18.89 0.61 14.98
CA SER A 4 -18.13 -0.59 14.61
C SER A 4 -16.85 -0.25 13.83
N LEU A 5 -16.84 0.84 13.05
CA LEU A 5 -15.63 1.31 12.35
C LEU A 5 -14.62 1.95 13.29
N LYS A 6 -15.06 2.70 14.31
CA LYS A 6 -14.14 3.22 15.34
C LYS A 6 -13.41 2.08 16.06
N LYS A 7 -14.13 1.01 16.39
CA LYS A 7 -13.52 -0.20 16.98
C LYS A 7 -12.49 -0.84 16.05
N ASP A 8 -12.79 -0.97 14.76
CA ASP A 8 -11.82 -1.50 13.80
C ASP A 8 -10.58 -0.60 13.71
N ALA A 9 -10.76 0.73 13.75
CA ALA A 9 -9.66 1.69 13.74
C ALA A 9 -8.81 1.57 15.01
N GLU A 10 -9.42 1.43 16.18
CA GLU A 10 -8.72 1.15 17.45
C GLU A 10 -7.90 -0.14 17.38
N ILE A 11 -8.45 -1.20 16.77
CA ILE A 11 -7.71 -2.46 16.55
C ILE A 11 -6.49 -2.17 15.67
N ALA A 12 -6.66 -1.59 14.47
CA ALA A 12 -5.55 -1.31 13.57
C ALA A 12 -4.48 -0.40 14.22
N TRP A 13 -4.92 0.58 15.01
CA TRP A 13 -4.04 1.49 15.75
C TRP A 13 -3.11 0.78 16.74
N GLN A 14 -3.51 -0.37 17.30
CA GLN A 14 -2.68 -1.14 18.23
C GLN A 14 -1.30 -1.46 17.63
N PHE A 15 -1.20 -1.69 16.31
CA PHE A 15 0.09 -1.90 15.64
C PHE A 15 1.03 -0.71 15.82
N PHE A 16 0.51 0.52 15.76
CA PHE A 16 1.28 1.76 15.86
C PHE A 16 1.62 2.15 17.30
N THR A 17 1.05 1.48 18.30
CA THR A 17 1.41 1.63 19.72
C THR A 17 2.66 0.85 20.10
N MET A 18 3.13 -0.06 19.22
CA MET A 18 4.31 -0.86 19.47
C MET A 18 5.58 0.00 19.58
N LYS A 19 6.42 -0.32 20.57
CA LYS A 19 7.75 0.26 20.71
C LYS A 19 8.79 -0.62 20.05
N THR A 20 9.53 -0.06 19.10
CA THR A 20 10.74 -0.68 18.56
C THR A 20 11.90 -0.41 19.53
N PRO A 21 12.52 -1.44 20.14
CA PRO A 21 13.65 -1.23 21.04
C PRO A 21 14.78 -0.44 20.35
N GLY A 22 15.26 0.62 21.01
CA GLY A 22 16.33 1.47 20.48
C GLY A 22 15.91 2.52 19.45
N ALA A 23 14.62 2.61 19.08
CA ALA A 23 14.12 3.64 18.18
C ALA A 23 13.16 4.63 18.87
N PRO A 24 13.05 5.87 18.37
CA PRO A 24 12.09 6.84 18.86
C PRO A 24 10.63 6.39 18.65
N ILE A 25 9.72 6.93 19.45
CA ILE A 25 8.27 6.74 19.25
C ILE A 25 7.88 7.32 17.88
N GLY A 26 7.11 6.56 17.11
CA GLY A 26 6.70 6.93 15.75
C GLY A 26 7.36 6.09 14.64
N LEU A 27 8.34 5.23 14.97
CA LEU A 27 8.83 4.20 14.04
C LEU A 27 8.48 2.80 14.58
N VAL A 28 7.61 2.11 13.87
CA VAL A 28 7.23 0.72 14.16
C VAL A 28 7.88 -0.23 13.16
N PRO A 29 8.08 -1.51 13.51
CA PRO A 29 8.62 -2.49 12.58
C PRO A 29 7.73 -2.63 11.34
N ALA A 30 8.32 -2.89 10.17
CA ALA A 30 7.54 -3.16 8.96
C ALA A 30 6.67 -4.41 9.13
N ALA A 31 7.17 -5.42 9.83
CA ALA A 31 6.40 -6.59 10.22
C ALA A 31 6.82 -7.13 11.59
N VAL A 32 5.88 -7.79 12.28
CA VAL A 32 6.10 -8.50 13.53
C VAL A 32 5.42 -9.87 13.51
N TRP A 33 5.99 -10.85 14.21
CA TRP A 33 5.40 -12.18 14.36
C TRP A 33 5.60 -12.69 15.79
N PRO A 34 4.70 -13.54 16.32
CA PRO A 34 4.87 -14.08 17.65
C PRO A 34 6.02 -15.10 17.68
N GLU A 35 6.96 -14.91 18.61
CA GLU A 35 8.14 -15.74 18.82
C GLU A 35 8.23 -16.14 20.31
N GLY A 36 7.58 -17.26 20.65
CA GLY A 36 7.42 -17.69 22.04
C GLY A 36 6.60 -16.67 22.85
N SER A 37 7.19 -16.18 23.96
CA SER A 37 6.65 -15.09 24.79
C SER A 37 7.05 -13.69 24.30
N SER A 38 7.77 -13.61 23.18
CA SER A 38 8.28 -12.36 22.61
C SER A 38 7.74 -12.13 21.19
N LEU A 39 8.20 -11.05 20.55
CA LEU A 39 7.90 -10.75 19.15
C LEU A 39 9.18 -10.73 18.34
N GLY A 40 9.21 -11.51 17.28
CA GLY A 40 10.14 -11.28 16.17
C GLY A 40 9.73 -10.03 15.41
N ARG A 41 10.71 -9.31 14.85
CA ARG A 41 10.49 -8.01 14.20
C ARG A 41 11.35 -7.88 12.96
N TYR A 42 10.78 -7.28 11.93
CA TYR A 42 11.49 -6.85 10.74
C TYR A 42 11.66 -5.32 10.79
N ASN A 43 12.84 -4.88 11.22
CA ASN A 43 13.13 -3.48 11.57
C ASN A 43 13.73 -2.65 10.40
N ILE A 44 13.43 -3.03 9.16
CA ILE A 44 13.84 -2.31 7.96
C ILE A 44 12.58 -1.75 7.32
N LEU A 45 12.51 -0.44 7.15
CA LEU A 45 11.42 0.23 6.44
C LEU A 45 11.82 0.52 5.01
N THR A 46 10.86 0.34 4.10
CA THR A 46 10.93 0.91 2.75
C THR A 46 10.27 2.29 2.68
N MET A 47 10.35 2.94 1.51
CA MET A 47 9.66 4.22 1.30
C MET A 47 8.13 4.04 1.25
N TRP A 48 7.65 2.87 0.83
CA TRP A 48 6.24 2.51 0.94
C TRP A 48 5.80 2.44 2.40
N ASP A 49 6.57 1.77 3.27
CA ASP A 49 6.27 1.69 4.70
C ASP A 49 6.30 3.08 5.38
N ALA A 50 7.24 3.94 4.98
CA ALA A 50 7.31 5.31 5.48
C ALA A 50 6.08 6.15 5.05
N GLY A 51 5.61 5.96 3.82
CA GLY A 51 4.33 6.52 3.35
C GLY A 51 3.15 6.03 4.20
N SER A 52 3.08 4.73 4.46
CA SER A 52 2.07 4.10 5.32
C SER A 52 2.08 4.67 6.75
N LEU A 53 3.25 4.95 7.34
CA LEU A 53 3.34 5.60 8.66
C LEU A 53 2.73 7.00 8.65
N ILE A 54 3.08 7.82 7.65
CA ILE A 54 2.55 9.18 7.52
C ILE A 54 1.03 9.14 7.40
N LEU A 55 0.50 8.32 6.50
CA LEU A 55 -0.94 8.21 6.25
C LEU A 55 -1.69 7.65 7.45
N ALA A 56 -1.11 6.67 8.17
CA ALA A 56 -1.69 6.15 9.41
C ALA A 56 -1.79 7.23 10.51
N TYR A 57 -0.77 8.08 10.67
CA TYR A 57 -0.78 9.13 11.68
C TYR A 57 -1.74 10.27 11.33
N ILE A 58 -1.81 10.66 10.06
CA ILE A 58 -2.82 11.62 9.58
C ILE A 58 -4.22 11.06 9.81
N SER A 59 -4.45 9.80 9.47
CA SER A 59 -5.74 9.11 9.63
C SER A 59 -6.14 8.98 11.10
N ALA A 60 -5.22 8.59 11.97
CA ALA A 60 -5.48 8.50 13.41
C ALA A 60 -5.82 9.86 14.02
N ARG A 61 -5.12 10.93 13.60
CA ARG A 61 -5.39 12.30 14.07
C ARG A 61 -6.74 12.82 13.57
N SER A 62 -7.10 12.54 12.32
CA SER A 62 -8.34 13.05 11.70
C SER A 62 -9.61 12.43 12.31
N ILE A 63 -9.54 11.18 12.76
CA ILE A 63 -10.68 10.50 13.42
C ILE A 63 -10.61 10.53 14.95
N GLY A 64 -9.63 11.24 15.52
CA GLY A 64 -9.50 11.46 16.97
C GLY A 64 -9.01 10.26 17.77
N LEU A 65 -8.25 9.34 17.17
CA LEU A 65 -7.57 8.26 17.90
C LEU A 65 -6.34 8.75 18.68
N ILE A 66 -5.71 9.82 18.20
CA ILE A 66 -4.57 10.47 18.86
C ILE A 66 -4.79 11.98 18.93
N GLU A 67 -4.22 12.58 19.97
CA GLU A 67 -4.19 14.03 20.15
C GLU A 67 -3.06 14.66 19.33
N GLU A 68 -3.14 15.98 19.13
CA GLU A 68 -2.17 16.77 18.34
C GLU A 68 -0.73 16.60 18.84
N LYS A 69 -0.51 16.58 20.15
CA LYS A 69 0.83 16.39 20.73
C LYS A 69 1.46 15.04 20.35
N GLU A 70 0.66 13.96 20.34
CA GLU A 70 1.14 12.64 19.95
C GLU A 70 1.39 12.57 18.43
N PHE A 71 0.50 13.17 17.65
CA PHE A 71 0.68 13.31 16.20
C PHE A 71 1.98 14.06 15.87
N ASP A 72 2.22 15.22 16.49
CA ASP A 72 3.44 16.01 16.34
C ASP A 72 4.69 15.20 16.63
N GLN A 73 4.72 14.51 17.77
CA GLN A 73 5.87 13.71 18.18
C GLN A 73 6.18 12.61 17.17
N ARG A 74 5.15 11.88 16.73
CA ARG A 74 5.31 10.78 15.77
C ARG A 74 5.72 11.29 14.39
N MET A 75 5.13 12.39 13.93
CA MET A 75 5.42 12.97 12.63
C MET A 75 6.84 13.54 12.56
N GLN A 76 7.28 14.26 13.61
CA GLN A 76 8.67 14.73 13.71
C GLN A 76 9.67 13.58 13.67
N THR A 77 9.37 12.46 14.35
CA THR A 77 10.19 11.25 14.28
C THR A 77 10.28 10.70 12.85
N VAL A 78 9.15 10.58 12.14
CA VAL A 78 9.15 10.07 10.74
C VAL A 78 9.94 11.00 9.83
N MET A 79 9.76 12.32 9.95
CA MET A 79 10.51 13.29 9.14
C MET A 79 12.01 13.27 9.45
N ALA A 80 12.40 13.11 10.72
CA ALA A 80 13.80 12.93 11.11
C ALA A 80 14.39 11.63 10.51
N PHE A 81 13.62 10.54 10.50
CA PHE A 81 13.99 9.29 9.85
C PHE A 81 14.21 9.49 8.34
N LEU A 82 13.28 10.14 7.63
CA LEU A 82 13.40 10.42 6.20
C LEU A 82 14.61 11.30 5.87
N LYS A 83 14.92 12.29 6.73
CA LYS A 83 16.10 13.15 6.58
C LYS A 83 17.41 12.34 6.56
N ASN A 84 17.47 11.28 7.36
CA ASN A 84 18.64 10.39 7.49
C ASN A 84 18.63 9.25 6.46
N SER A 85 17.44 8.83 5.99
CA SER A 85 17.23 7.78 5.00
C SER A 85 17.57 8.24 3.58
N THR A 86 18.81 8.72 3.38
CA THR A 86 19.27 9.25 2.09
C THR A 86 20.35 8.36 1.50
N PHE A 87 20.15 7.97 0.24
CA PHE A 87 21.09 7.25 -0.59
C PHE A 87 21.84 8.21 -1.51
N ARG A 88 23.15 8.01 -1.66
CA ARG A 88 24.00 8.77 -2.57
C ARG A 88 24.40 7.89 -3.74
N TRP A 89 24.10 8.35 -4.96
CA TRP A 89 24.52 7.68 -6.18
C TRP A 89 25.01 8.71 -7.20
N SER A 90 26.29 8.62 -7.58
CA SER A 90 26.95 9.68 -8.33
C SER A 90 26.78 11.04 -7.60
N GLN A 91 26.27 12.06 -8.28
CA GLN A 91 25.95 13.38 -7.70
C GLN A 91 24.53 13.46 -7.11
N LEU A 92 23.73 12.39 -7.20
CA LEU A 92 22.34 12.40 -6.75
C LEU A 92 22.23 12.09 -5.25
N SER A 93 21.33 12.82 -4.60
CA SER A 93 20.79 12.53 -3.28
C SER A 93 19.38 11.99 -3.45
N LEU A 94 19.10 10.76 -3.04
CA LEU A 94 17.82 10.08 -3.25
C LEU A 94 17.29 9.50 -1.94
N PRO A 95 15.97 9.27 -1.80
CA PRO A 95 15.46 8.50 -0.66
C PRO A 95 16.00 7.06 -0.73
N ASN A 96 16.54 6.56 0.38
CA ASN A 96 17.08 5.21 0.42
C ASN A 96 15.96 4.18 0.57
N TYR A 97 15.89 3.22 -0.36
CA TYR A 97 14.76 2.28 -0.44
C TYR A 97 14.65 1.30 0.73
N ARG A 98 15.72 1.00 1.48
CA ARG A 98 15.69 0.10 2.65
C ARG A 98 16.56 0.62 3.78
N THR A 99 15.91 1.12 4.83
CA THR A 99 16.61 1.78 5.94
C THR A 99 16.27 1.14 7.28
N GLN A 100 17.28 0.91 8.11
CA GLN A 100 17.13 0.42 9.48
C GLN A 100 16.38 1.45 10.32
N ILE A 101 15.34 1.02 11.03
CA ILE A 101 14.58 1.88 11.95
C ILE A 101 15.49 2.42 13.06
N VAL A 102 16.36 1.57 13.60
CA VAL A 102 17.31 1.94 14.64
C VAL A 102 18.52 2.60 13.98
N GLY A 103 18.79 3.85 14.34
CA GLY A 103 19.93 4.61 13.84
C GLY A 103 19.79 5.19 12.43
N GLY A 104 18.80 4.76 11.63
CA GLY A 104 18.52 5.35 10.32
C GLY A 104 19.58 5.05 9.25
N SER A 105 20.40 4.01 9.43
CA SER A 105 21.41 3.61 8.45
C SER A 105 20.80 2.78 7.32
N ALA A 106 21.41 2.85 6.14
CA ALA A 106 20.99 2.00 5.01
C ALA A 106 21.16 0.52 5.37
N ALA A 107 20.06 -0.24 5.33
CA ALA A 107 20.11 -1.69 5.38
C ALA A 107 20.56 -2.24 4.02
N GLU A 108 20.10 -1.61 2.96
CA GLU A 108 20.54 -1.81 1.59
C GLU A 108 20.49 -0.46 0.87
N GLY A 109 21.54 -0.13 0.13
CA GLY A 109 21.69 1.16 -0.55
C GLY A 109 21.06 1.15 -1.94
N GLY A 110 20.12 2.04 -2.19
CA GLY A 110 19.43 2.10 -3.48
C GLY A 110 18.23 3.05 -3.51
N TYR A 111 17.57 3.07 -4.66
CA TYR A 111 16.37 3.85 -4.93
C TYR A 111 15.35 2.98 -5.66
N ASP A 112 14.11 3.01 -5.18
CA ASP A 112 12.97 2.28 -5.75
C ASP A 112 11.87 3.28 -6.11
N THR A 113 11.49 3.29 -7.39
CA THR A 113 10.54 4.25 -7.94
C THR A 113 9.14 4.04 -7.38
N THR A 114 8.70 2.78 -7.29
CA THR A 114 7.33 2.46 -6.89
C THR A 114 7.09 2.85 -5.43
N ASP A 115 8.01 2.46 -4.55
CA ASP A 115 7.95 2.79 -3.13
C ASP A 115 8.08 4.31 -2.90
N THR A 116 8.93 4.98 -3.67
CA THR A 116 9.06 6.45 -3.61
C THR A 116 7.78 7.14 -4.07
N GLY A 117 7.05 6.58 -5.04
CA GLY A 117 5.78 7.12 -5.51
C GLY A 117 4.76 7.27 -4.38
N ARG A 118 4.55 6.21 -3.58
CA ARG A 118 3.63 6.29 -2.43
C ARG A 118 4.13 7.25 -1.35
N LEU A 119 5.45 7.28 -1.09
CA LEU A 119 6.03 8.25 -0.16
C LEU A 119 5.78 9.70 -0.60
N LEU A 120 5.97 10.00 -1.89
CA LEU A 120 5.75 11.34 -2.45
C LEU A 120 4.29 11.78 -2.29
N LEU A 121 3.35 10.88 -2.51
CA LEU A 121 1.94 11.15 -2.26
C LEU A 121 1.68 11.44 -0.78
N ALA A 122 2.16 10.58 0.12
CA ALA A 122 1.98 10.76 1.56
C ALA A 122 2.59 12.08 2.07
N LEU A 123 3.77 12.47 1.58
CA LEU A 123 4.39 13.75 1.89
C LEU A 123 3.60 14.95 1.35
N HIS A 124 2.97 14.81 0.19
CA HIS A 124 2.12 15.87 -0.36
C HIS A 124 0.85 16.04 0.49
N ILE A 125 0.22 14.92 0.87
CA ILE A 125 -0.94 14.91 1.77
C ILE A 125 -0.55 15.54 3.11
N LEU A 126 0.60 15.18 3.69
CA LEU A 126 1.12 15.77 4.92
C LEU A 126 1.29 17.29 4.80
N ASP A 127 1.98 17.75 3.76
CA ASP A 127 2.20 19.18 3.51
C ASP A 127 0.89 19.95 3.44
N LYS A 128 -0.10 19.42 2.71
CA LYS A 128 -1.41 20.05 2.55
C LYS A 128 -2.24 20.02 3.83
N ALA A 129 -2.29 18.88 4.50
CA ALA A 129 -3.11 18.70 5.70
C ALA A 129 -2.64 19.56 6.87
N THR A 130 -1.34 19.85 6.93
CA THR A 130 -0.69 20.53 8.07
C THR A 130 -0.17 21.92 7.71
N ASN A 131 -0.52 22.42 6.53
CA ASN A 131 -0.04 23.70 5.99
C ASN A 131 1.49 23.86 6.06
N GLY A 132 2.23 22.78 5.74
CA GLY A 132 3.69 22.75 5.65
C GLY A 132 4.43 22.63 6.98
N ALA A 133 3.75 22.36 8.11
CA ALA A 133 4.35 22.39 9.45
C ALA A 133 5.59 21.48 9.64
N TYR A 134 5.75 20.43 8.83
CA TYR A 134 6.81 19.42 8.98
C TYR A 134 7.88 19.45 7.88
N GLY A 135 7.88 20.47 7.01
CA GLY A 135 8.93 20.66 6.01
C GLY A 135 9.00 19.57 4.93
N ALA A 136 7.85 19.01 4.54
CA ALA A 136 7.77 17.94 3.55
C ALA A 136 8.28 18.39 2.17
N LYS A 137 7.97 19.62 1.74
CA LYS A 137 8.47 20.21 0.49
C LYS A 137 9.99 20.33 0.48
N GLU A 138 10.57 20.83 1.55
CA GLU A 138 12.01 20.99 1.72
C GLU A 138 12.68 19.62 1.68
N GLN A 139 12.09 18.62 2.32
CA GLN A 139 12.62 17.26 2.29
C GLN A 139 12.59 16.67 0.87
N VAL A 140 11.50 16.83 0.12
CA VAL A 140 11.44 16.38 -1.29
C VAL A 140 12.43 17.13 -2.17
N ALA A 141 12.56 18.45 -2.01
CA ALA A 141 13.50 19.26 -2.78
C ALA A 141 14.98 18.88 -2.53
N ARG A 142 15.30 18.31 -1.36
CA ARG A 142 16.64 17.77 -1.06
C ARG A 142 16.95 16.48 -1.81
N TRP A 143 15.93 15.79 -2.32
CA TRP A 143 16.09 14.62 -3.14
C TRP A 143 16.01 14.98 -4.63
N ASN A 144 17.03 14.58 -5.39
CA ASN A 144 17.12 14.84 -6.83
C ASN A 144 16.26 13.86 -7.65
N ILE A 145 15.00 13.63 -7.23
CA ILE A 145 14.12 12.59 -7.76
C ILE A 145 13.85 12.79 -9.25
N ALA A 146 13.69 14.03 -9.72
CA ALA A 146 13.48 14.31 -11.14
C ALA A 146 14.58 13.73 -12.04
N ALA A 147 15.82 13.59 -11.53
CA ALA A 147 16.94 13.03 -12.29
C ALA A 147 16.85 11.50 -12.49
N THR A 148 15.95 10.82 -11.77
CA THR A 148 15.70 9.38 -11.94
C THR A 148 14.69 9.09 -13.05
N VAL A 149 14.08 10.13 -13.63
CA VAL A 149 13.14 10.01 -14.74
C VAL A 149 13.78 10.59 -16.00
N ASN A 150 13.76 9.84 -17.10
CA ASN A 150 14.30 10.27 -18.39
C ASN A 150 13.21 10.19 -19.46
N LYS A 151 12.76 11.35 -19.95
CA LYS A 151 11.66 11.45 -20.94
C LYS A 151 10.42 10.64 -20.51
N GLY A 152 9.99 10.81 -19.26
CA GLY A 152 8.87 10.07 -18.70
C GLY A 152 9.19 8.65 -18.20
N GLN A 153 10.27 8.00 -18.65
CA GLN A 153 10.64 6.67 -18.17
C GLN A 153 11.30 6.74 -16.78
N PRO A 154 10.71 6.13 -15.73
CA PRO A 154 11.35 6.04 -14.43
C PRO A 154 12.42 4.95 -14.35
N TYR A 155 13.39 5.15 -13.48
CA TYR A 155 14.49 4.22 -13.24
C TYR A 155 14.73 3.99 -11.75
N ASP A 156 14.95 2.74 -11.41
CA ASP A 156 15.46 2.34 -10.11
C ASP A 156 16.99 2.31 -10.11
N ILE A 157 17.57 2.32 -8.90
CA ILE A 157 19.01 2.18 -8.70
C ILE A 157 19.26 1.14 -7.61
N LYS A 158 19.90 0.01 -7.95
CA LYS A 158 20.31 -1.04 -6.98
C LYS A 158 21.72 -1.50 -7.29
N SER A 159 22.51 -1.80 -6.27
CA SER A 159 23.91 -2.27 -6.43
C SER A 159 24.74 -1.37 -7.36
N SER A 160 24.55 -0.05 -7.25
CA SER A 160 25.18 0.98 -8.10
C SER A 160 24.79 0.97 -9.59
N SER A 161 23.86 0.11 -10.01
CA SER A 161 23.37 0.02 -11.38
C SER A 161 22.00 0.68 -11.51
N ARG A 162 21.79 1.38 -12.63
CA ARG A 162 20.51 1.99 -13.00
C ARG A 162 19.77 1.07 -13.96
N TYR A 163 18.48 0.83 -13.73
CA TYR A 163 17.65 0.00 -14.59
C TYR A 163 16.23 0.57 -14.68
N GLU A 164 15.52 0.28 -15.78
CA GLU A 164 14.14 0.72 -15.95
C GLU A 164 13.27 0.17 -14.82
N ALA A 165 12.52 1.06 -14.17
CA ALA A 165 11.70 0.68 -13.03
C ALA A 165 10.58 -0.25 -13.49
N ARG A 166 10.43 -1.39 -12.80
CA ARG A 166 9.34 -2.34 -13.05
C ARG A 166 8.16 -1.99 -12.16
N CYS A 167 7.44 -0.95 -12.53
CA CYS A 167 6.29 -0.47 -11.76
C CYS A 167 5.02 -1.28 -12.02
N PHE A 168 5.00 -2.17 -13.03
CA PHE A 168 3.82 -2.97 -13.41
C PHE A 168 2.56 -2.09 -13.47
N ASN A 169 1.44 -2.59 -12.96
CA ASN A 169 0.16 -1.87 -12.90
C ASN A 169 0.15 -0.71 -11.87
N TYR A 170 1.23 -0.52 -11.10
CA TYR A 170 1.37 0.64 -10.20
C TYR A 170 1.77 1.93 -10.93
N ILE A 171 2.24 1.85 -12.19
CA ILE A 171 2.72 3.01 -12.94
C ILE A 171 1.69 4.14 -13.02
N HIS A 172 0.40 3.82 -13.17
CA HIS A 172 -0.67 4.82 -13.26
C HIS A 172 -0.86 5.58 -11.95
N TYR A 173 -0.75 4.90 -10.81
CA TYR A 173 -0.86 5.49 -9.48
C TYR A 173 0.36 6.34 -9.14
N ILE A 174 1.57 5.81 -9.38
CA ILE A 174 2.79 6.57 -9.09
C ILE A 174 2.96 7.76 -10.02
N ALA A 175 2.52 7.69 -11.29
CA ALA A 175 2.61 8.84 -12.20
C ALA A 175 1.85 10.06 -11.67
N ARG A 176 0.66 9.85 -11.09
CA ARG A 176 -0.09 10.93 -10.42
C ARG A 176 0.64 11.45 -9.18
N SER A 177 1.24 10.54 -8.41
CA SER A 177 2.00 10.89 -7.20
C SER A 177 3.23 11.74 -7.51
N TYR A 178 3.98 11.41 -8.56
CA TYR A 178 5.12 12.18 -9.05
C TYR A 178 4.70 13.53 -9.63
N ALA A 179 3.55 13.58 -10.33
CA ALA A 179 3.03 14.82 -10.92
C ALA A 179 2.68 15.89 -9.87
N LEU A 180 2.32 15.50 -8.64
CA LEU A 180 2.13 16.43 -7.51
C LEU A 180 3.39 17.25 -7.17
N TRP A 181 4.54 16.80 -7.63
CA TRP A 181 5.85 17.41 -7.43
C TRP A 181 6.47 17.91 -8.74
N GLY A 182 5.68 18.01 -9.81
CA GLY A 182 6.12 18.49 -11.12
C GLY A 182 7.04 17.51 -11.86
N ILE A 183 7.01 16.22 -11.52
CA ILE A 183 7.78 15.18 -12.20
C ILE A 183 6.83 14.37 -13.07
N GLU A 184 7.00 14.44 -14.39
CA GLU A 184 6.18 13.69 -15.34
C GLU A 184 6.71 12.27 -15.52
N VAL A 185 5.84 11.28 -15.29
CA VAL A 185 6.10 9.87 -15.53
C VAL A 185 5.17 9.38 -16.61
N ASP A 186 5.72 8.77 -17.65
CA ASP A 186 4.94 8.14 -18.72
C ASP A 186 4.37 6.82 -18.21
N THR A 187 3.08 6.61 -18.47
CA THR A 187 2.39 5.38 -18.07
C THR A 187 2.42 4.31 -19.15
N GLY A 188 2.94 4.60 -20.34
CA GLY A 188 2.92 3.71 -21.49
C GLY A 188 1.56 3.64 -22.20
N PHE A 189 0.57 4.45 -21.76
CA PHE A 189 -0.76 4.55 -22.35
C PHE A 189 -1.14 6.02 -22.58
N ASP A 190 -1.06 6.44 -23.85
CA ASP A 190 -1.20 7.83 -24.32
C ASP A 190 -2.62 8.20 -24.76
N ARG A 191 -3.51 7.22 -24.95
CA ARG A 191 -4.90 7.47 -25.33
C ARG A 191 -5.69 8.07 -24.17
N GLU A 192 -6.45 9.12 -24.47
CA GLU A 192 -7.38 9.73 -23.51
C GLU A 192 -8.57 8.81 -23.22
N LEU A 193 -8.95 8.67 -21.94
CA LEU A 193 -10.08 7.85 -21.50
C LEU A 193 -11.29 8.75 -21.22
N LYS A 194 -12.14 8.91 -22.24
CA LYS A 194 -13.40 9.67 -22.14
C LYS A 194 -14.54 8.74 -21.73
N GLU A 195 -15.49 9.30 -20.98
CA GLU A 195 -16.73 8.61 -20.65
C GLU A 195 -17.48 8.22 -21.95
N GLY A 196 -17.90 6.95 -22.04
CA GLY A 196 -18.57 6.39 -23.21
C GLY A 196 -17.67 5.94 -24.37
N ASP A 197 -16.35 6.14 -24.33
CA ASP A 197 -15.42 5.58 -25.34
C ASP A 197 -15.02 4.14 -24.98
N GLU A 198 -15.88 3.18 -25.33
CA GLU A 198 -15.65 1.76 -25.09
C GLU A 198 -14.39 1.23 -25.80
N SER A 199 -14.02 1.81 -26.94
CA SER A 199 -12.80 1.42 -27.64
C SER A 199 -11.55 1.85 -26.87
N ALA A 200 -11.53 3.05 -26.30
CA ALA A 200 -10.42 3.51 -25.45
C ALA A 200 -10.35 2.69 -24.17
N ARG A 201 -11.51 2.42 -23.56
CA ARG A 201 -11.63 1.58 -22.38
C ARG A 201 -11.06 0.18 -22.62
N GLN A 202 -11.44 -0.47 -23.73
CA GLN A 202 -10.93 -1.79 -24.07
C GLN A 202 -9.42 -1.77 -24.35
N ALA A 203 -8.94 -0.79 -25.12
CA ALA A 203 -7.50 -0.66 -25.38
C ALA A 203 -6.68 -0.49 -24.10
N PHE A 204 -7.23 0.22 -23.11
CA PHE A 204 -6.60 0.35 -21.79
C PHE A 204 -6.59 -0.96 -21.01
N ILE A 205 -7.69 -1.73 -21.04
CA ILE A 205 -7.73 -3.06 -20.41
C ILE A 205 -6.72 -3.99 -21.06
N ASP A 206 -6.63 -4.02 -22.39
CA ASP A 206 -5.68 -4.86 -23.13
C ASP A 206 -4.23 -4.46 -22.80
N HIS A 207 -3.95 -3.15 -22.70
CA HIS A 207 -2.66 -2.63 -22.27
C HIS A 207 -2.27 -3.12 -20.87
N VAL A 208 -3.18 -3.02 -19.90
CA VAL A 208 -2.94 -3.47 -18.51
C VAL A 208 -2.84 -4.99 -18.43
N ALA A 209 -3.66 -5.72 -19.19
CA ALA A 209 -3.63 -7.18 -19.25
C ALA A 209 -2.28 -7.70 -19.77
N ALA A 210 -1.64 -6.99 -20.71
CA ALA A 210 -0.31 -7.33 -21.21
C ALA A 210 0.82 -7.11 -20.18
N VAL A 211 0.60 -6.29 -19.15
CA VAL A 211 1.56 -6.04 -18.07
C VAL A 211 1.51 -7.13 -17.00
N GLY A 212 0.31 -7.57 -16.62
CA GLY A 212 0.12 -8.63 -15.63
C GLY A 212 -1.17 -8.49 -14.81
N PRO A 213 -1.34 -9.32 -13.77
CA PRO A 213 -2.54 -9.31 -12.94
C PRO A 213 -2.70 -7.97 -12.21
N ILE A 214 -3.96 -7.57 -12.03
CA ILE A 214 -4.33 -6.42 -11.20
C ILE A 214 -4.68 -6.87 -9.79
N ALA A 215 -4.47 -6.00 -8.81
CA ALA A 215 -4.80 -6.21 -7.41
C ALA A 215 -5.61 -5.02 -6.87
N THR A 216 -6.14 -5.12 -5.65
CA THR A 216 -6.92 -4.01 -5.07
C THR A 216 -6.04 -2.77 -4.90
N GLU A 217 -4.79 -2.97 -4.51
CA GLU A 217 -3.78 -1.92 -4.47
C GLU A 217 -2.97 -1.93 -5.79
N PRO A 218 -2.66 -0.74 -6.36
CA PRO A 218 -2.92 0.59 -5.80
C PRO A 218 -4.25 1.21 -6.28
N HIS A 219 -5.07 0.52 -7.07
CA HIS A 219 -6.22 1.12 -7.77
C HIS A 219 -7.27 1.70 -6.80
N ALA A 220 -7.56 1.00 -5.71
CA ALA A 220 -8.45 1.47 -4.65
C ALA A 220 -7.76 2.46 -3.69
N ASN A 221 -6.43 2.39 -3.49
CA ASN A 221 -5.72 3.45 -2.76
C ASN A 221 -5.86 4.77 -3.49
N GLU A 222 -5.72 4.78 -4.82
CA GLU A 222 -5.84 6.00 -5.62
C GLU A 222 -7.19 6.69 -5.40
N ALA A 223 -8.27 5.91 -5.28
CA ALA A 223 -9.60 6.44 -4.97
C ALA A 223 -9.64 7.20 -3.63
N ILE A 224 -9.01 6.61 -2.60
CA ILE A 224 -9.06 7.07 -1.21
C ILE A 224 -8.05 8.19 -0.95
N GLU A 225 -6.87 8.10 -1.56
CA GLU A 225 -5.77 9.03 -1.33
C GLU A 225 -5.84 10.24 -2.26
N LEU A 226 -6.23 10.04 -3.53
CA LEU A 226 -6.18 11.05 -4.60
C LEU A 226 -7.53 11.35 -5.28
N GLY A 227 -8.56 10.55 -5.03
CA GLY A 227 -9.75 10.49 -5.87
C GLY A 227 -9.47 9.73 -7.17
N HIS A 228 -10.47 9.07 -7.74
CA HIS A 228 -10.26 8.26 -8.95
C HIS A 228 -9.80 9.06 -10.16
N SER A 229 -8.77 8.56 -10.84
CA SER A 229 -8.62 8.78 -12.28
C SER A 229 -9.52 7.82 -13.07
N PRO A 230 -9.84 8.13 -14.35
CA PRO A 230 -10.52 7.17 -15.24
C PRO A 230 -9.82 5.80 -15.29
N ARG A 231 -8.48 5.79 -15.31
CA ARG A 231 -7.65 4.58 -15.30
C ARG A 231 -7.92 3.73 -14.06
N SER A 232 -7.75 4.32 -12.87
CA SER A 232 -7.98 3.61 -11.60
C SER A 232 -9.41 3.10 -11.45
N ARG A 233 -10.40 3.87 -11.92
CA ARG A 233 -11.82 3.51 -11.87
C ARG A 233 -12.10 2.26 -12.71
N ILE A 234 -11.62 2.22 -13.95
CA ILE A 234 -11.81 1.05 -14.84
C ILE A 234 -11.24 -0.22 -14.20
N LEU A 235 -10.03 -0.15 -13.64
CA LEU A 235 -9.37 -1.30 -13.02
C LEU A 235 -10.06 -1.72 -11.71
N ALA A 236 -10.46 -0.76 -10.89
CA ALA A 236 -11.20 -1.01 -9.66
C ALA A 236 -12.57 -1.65 -9.94
N ASP A 237 -13.32 -1.15 -10.94
CA ASP A 237 -14.61 -1.71 -11.35
C ASP A 237 -14.46 -3.14 -11.88
N ALA A 238 -13.48 -3.38 -12.77
CA ALA A 238 -13.23 -4.70 -13.34
C ALA A 238 -12.87 -5.74 -12.26
N LEU A 239 -11.93 -5.39 -11.37
CA LEU A 239 -11.52 -6.27 -10.29
C LEU A 239 -12.67 -6.52 -9.31
N TYR A 240 -13.38 -5.47 -8.90
CA TYR A 240 -14.46 -5.60 -7.93
C TYR A 240 -15.59 -6.51 -8.44
N ALA A 241 -15.99 -6.33 -9.70
CA ALA A 241 -16.97 -7.18 -10.37
C ALA A 241 -16.50 -8.64 -10.42
N ALA A 242 -15.26 -8.91 -10.83
CA ALA A 242 -14.71 -10.26 -10.88
C ALA A 242 -14.69 -10.94 -9.49
N GLN A 243 -14.39 -10.19 -8.42
CA GLN A 243 -14.42 -10.74 -7.06
C GLN A 243 -15.86 -11.07 -6.61
N GLN A 244 -16.84 -10.24 -6.98
CA GLN A 244 -18.26 -10.49 -6.72
C GLN A 244 -18.77 -11.72 -7.48
N GLU A 245 -18.40 -11.86 -8.75
CA GLU A 245 -18.72 -13.01 -9.59
C GLU A 245 -18.14 -14.30 -9.00
N ARG A 246 -16.84 -14.32 -8.67
CA ARG A 246 -16.22 -15.47 -8.00
C ARG A 246 -16.95 -15.83 -6.69
N TYR A 247 -17.39 -14.84 -5.93
CA TYR A 247 -18.17 -15.08 -4.71
C TYR A 247 -19.55 -15.70 -5.03
N ALA A 248 -20.24 -15.21 -6.05
CA ALA A 248 -21.54 -15.75 -6.46
C ALA A 248 -21.43 -17.21 -6.93
N GLU A 249 -20.36 -17.55 -7.66
CA GLU A 249 -20.13 -18.90 -8.18
C GLU A 249 -19.67 -19.90 -7.11
N THR A 250 -18.79 -19.47 -6.20
CA THR A 250 -18.06 -20.39 -5.31
C THR A 250 -18.45 -20.28 -3.84
N GLY A 251 -19.16 -19.21 -3.46
CA GLY A 251 -19.40 -18.84 -2.07
C GLY A 251 -18.16 -18.36 -1.32
N ARG A 252 -16.99 -18.25 -1.97
CA ARG A 252 -15.73 -17.82 -1.34
C ARG A 252 -15.58 -16.30 -1.40
N LEU A 253 -15.48 -15.68 -0.22
CA LEU A 253 -15.21 -14.26 -0.08
C LEU A 253 -13.83 -13.93 -0.68
N THR A 254 -13.83 -13.08 -1.70
CA THR A 254 -12.63 -12.72 -2.47
C THR A 254 -12.32 -11.24 -2.30
N SER A 255 -11.10 -10.94 -1.86
CA SER A 255 -10.57 -9.59 -1.70
C SER A 255 -9.05 -9.69 -1.82
N VAL A 256 -8.51 -9.46 -3.02
CA VAL A 256 -7.11 -9.79 -3.33
C VAL A 256 -6.19 -8.57 -3.23
N SER A 257 -5.03 -8.76 -2.62
CA SER A 257 -3.88 -7.86 -2.67
C SER A 257 -2.61 -8.66 -2.36
N GLU A 258 -1.45 -8.02 -2.50
CA GLU A 258 -0.21 -8.54 -1.97
C GLU A 258 -0.21 -8.59 -0.43
N ALA A 259 0.49 -9.54 0.17
CA ALA A 259 0.52 -9.68 1.62
C ALA A 259 1.71 -10.51 2.11
N PRO A 260 2.26 -10.20 3.31
CA PRO A 260 3.18 -11.10 3.98
C PRO A 260 2.47 -12.38 4.42
N ILE A 261 3.22 -13.48 4.43
CA ILE A 261 2.78 -14.81 4.88
C ILE A 261 3.72 -15.34 5.96
N ASP A 262 3.25 -16.29 6.76
CA ASP A 262 3.96 -16.85 7.92
C ASP A 262 4.82 -18.07 7.60
N LYS A 263 5.11 -18.29 6.32
CA LYS A 263 6.01 -19.31 5.78
C LYS A 263 6.79 -18.74 4.61
N GLN A 264 7.97 -19.30 4.34
CA GLN A 264 8.73 -18.99 3.14
C GLN A 264 7.84 -19.15 1.90
N PRO A 265 7.85 -18.20 0.93
CA PRO A 265 8.78 -17.07 0.74
C PRO A 265 8.43 -15.77 1.50
N TRP A 266 7.60 -15.83 2.53
CA TRP A 266 7.26 -14.74 3.46
C TRP A 266 6.41 -13.62 2.87
N PHE A 267 6.16 -13.62 1.56
CA PHE A 267 5.32 -12.64 0.89
C PHE A 267 4.71 -13.21 -0.39
N THR A 268 3.46 -12.82 -0.67
CA THR A 268 2.72 -13.23 -1.86
C THR A 268 2.12 -12.03 -2.58
N TYR A 269 2.05 -12.08 -3.91
CA TYR A 269 1.30 -11.16 -4.76
C TYR A 269 0.07 -11.89 -5.26
N GLN A 270 -1.12 -11.38 -4.94
CA GLN A 270 -2.38 -12.01 -5.30
C GLN A 270 -3.23 -11.01 -6.07
N GLY A 271 -3.84 -11.46 -7.15
CA GLY A 271 -4.54 -10.58 -8.06
C GLY A 271 -5.52 -11.30 -8.96
N TYR A 272 -5.85 -10.65 -10.07
CA TYR A 272 -6.76 -11.10 -11.09
C TYR A 272 -6.16 -10.84 -12.47
N ASN A 273 -6.10 -11.87 -13.31
CA ASN A 273 -5.70 -11.71 -14.71
C ASN A 273 -6.91 -11.24 -15.53
N LEU A 274 -6.77 -10.06 -16.15
CA LEU A 274 -7.77 -9.51 -17.07
C LEU A 274 -7.85 -10.30 -18.39
N ASP A 275 -6.74 -10.93 -18.78
CA ASP A 275 -6.70 -11.88 -19.90
C ASP A 275 -6.87 -13.32 -19.38
N ALA A 276 -7.98 -13.96 -19.78
CA ALA A 276 -8.29 -15.34 -19.41
C ALA A 276 -7.28 -16.36 -19.96
N TYR A 277 -6.47 -16.00 -20.96
CA TYR A 277 -5.45 -16.85 -21.56
C TYR A 277 -4.06 -16.65 -20.96
N ALA A 278 -3.87 -15.66 -20.07
CA ALA A 278 -2.58 -15.35 -19.45
C ALA A 278 -2.14 -16.34 -18.35
N GLY A 279 -2.99 -17.32 -18.00
CA GLY A 279 -2.70 -18.35 -17.00
C GLY A 279 -3.84 -18.51 -15.98
N PRO A 280 -3.53 -18.86 -14.71
CA PRO A 280 -4.56 -18.93 -13.67
C PRO A 280 -5.27 -17.59 -13.53
N GLN A 281 -6.60 -17.58 -13.58
CA GLN A 281 -7.40 -16.35 -13.48
C GLN A 281 -7.15 -15.57 -12.18
N TRP A 282 -6.88 -16.29 -11.08
CA TRP A 282 -6.55 -15.73 -9.77
C TRP A 282 -5.14 -16.17 -9.35
N PRO A 283 -4.07 -15.54 -9.83
CA PRO A 283 -2.71 -15.94 -9.48
C PRO A 283 -2.38 -15.66 -8.00
N VAL A 284 -1.42 -16.42 -7.48
CA VAL A 284 -0.78 -16.23 -6.16
C VAL A 284 0.70 -16.48 -6.38
N ASP A 285 1.45 -15.40 -6.54
CA ASP A 285 2.87 -15.41 -6.90
C ASP A 285 3.75 -15.00 -5.71
N SER A 286 5.06 -15.20 -5.81
CA SER A 286 6.06 -14.74 -4.84
C SER A 286 6.99 -13.66 -5.42
N VAL A 287 7.63 -12.86 -4.55
CA VAL A 287 8.53 -11.71 -4.88
C VAL A 287 9.53 -11.99 -5.98
N VAL A 288 10.07 -13.20 -5.97
CA VAL A 288 10.75 -13.79 -7.11
C VAL A 288 9.87 -14.97 -7.46
N THR A 289 9.33 -15.02 -8.67
CA THR A 289 8.65 -16.21 -9.22
C THR A 289 9.69 -17.31 -9.44
N GLU A 290 10.39 -17.70 -8.36
CA GLU A 290 11.20 -18.90 -8.35
C GLU A 290 10.27 -20.03 -8.76
N ARG A 291 10.63 -20.77 -9.81
CA ARG A 291 9.78 -21.84 -10.36
C ARG A 291 9.26 -22.82 -9.29
N LYS A 292 9.96 -22.97 -8.17
CA LYS A 292 9.54 -23.81 -7.04
C LYS A 292 8.25 -23.34 -6.33
N TRP A 293 7.93 -22.05 -6.39
CA TRP A 293 6.71 -21.48 -5.79
C TRP A 293 5.57 -21.32 -6.81
N ALA A 294 5.85 -21.42 -8.11
CA ALA A 294 4.86 -21.34 -9.18
C ALA A 294 4.08 -22.67 -9.31
N THR A 295 3.41 -23.09 -8.23
CA THR A 295 2.63 -24.35 -8.18
C THR A 295 1.20 -24.08 -7.75
N LYS A 296 0.27 -24.92 -8.23
CA LYS A 296 -1.14 -24.87 -7.84
C LYS A 296 -1.31 -25.06 -6.33
N GLU A 297 -0.54 -25.97 -5.73
CA GLU A 297 -0.58 -26.25 -4.30
C GLU A 297 -0.15 -25.04 -3.45
N PHE A 298 0.91 -24.33 -3.87
CA PHE A 298 1.31 -23.09 -3.23
C PHE A 298 0.18 -22.06 -3.29
N ALA A 299 -0.40 -21.86 -4.48
CA ALA A 299 -1.49 -20.91 -4.65
C ALA A 299 -2.72 -21.27 -3.80
N GLU A 300 -3.13 -22.54 -3.76
CA GLU A 300 -4.26 -22.98 -2.95
C GLU A 300 -4.01 -22.83 -1.44
N THR A 301 -2.79 -23.08 -0.99
CA THR A 301 -2.40 -23.00 0.42
C THR A 301 -2.40 -21.56 0.93
N TYR A 302 -1.85 -20.63 0.14
CA TYR A 302 -1.57 -19.26 0.59
C TYR A 302 -2.52 -18.20 0.04
N ARG A 303 -3.47 -18.57 -0.82
CA ARG A 303 -4.55 -17.65 -1.23
C ARG A 303 -5.29 -17.12 -0.02
N MET A 304 -5.50 -15.81 0.03
CA MET A 304 -6.14 -15.16 1.17
C MET A 304 -7.16 -14.10 0.79
N THR A 305 -8.17 -13.94 1.65
CA THR A 305 -8.98 -12.73 1.69
C THR A 305 -8.21 -11.68 2.47
N SER A 306 -7.71 -10.65 1.79
CA SER A 306 -6.85 -9.60 2.36
C SER A 306 -7.64 -8.63 3.24
N SER A 307 -7.08 -8.30 4.41
CA SER A 307 -7.62 -7.31 5.34
C SER A 307 -7.57 -5.92 4.72
N LYS A 308 -6.41 -5.48 4.21
CA LYS A 308 -6.27 -4.14 3.61
C LYS A 308 -7.16 -3.94 2.38
N ALA A 309 -7.20 -4.90 1.46
CA ALA A 309 -8.11 -4.86 0.31
C ALA A 309 -9.58 -4.75 0.74
N THR A 310 -9.96 -5.47 1.80
CA THR A 310 -11.34 -5.45 2.30
C THR A 310 -11.76 -4.07 2.80
N TYR A 311 -10.90 -3.37 3.54
CA TYR A 311 -11.22 -2.03 4.02
C TYR A 311 -11.16 -0.99 2.89
N LEU A 312 -10.27 -1.15 1.91
CA LEU A 312 -10.27 -0.35 0.69
C LEU A 312 -11.61 -0.48 -0.06
N TRP A 313 -12.10 -1.71 -0.27
CA TRP A 313 -13.40 -1.93 -0.92
C TRP A 313 -14.57 -1.40 -0.11
N LEU A 314 -14.53 -1.51 1.21
CA LEU A 314 -15.53 -0.88 2.07
C LEU A 314 -15.53 0.64 1.91
N ALA A 315 -14.34 1.24 1.89
CA ALA A 315 -14.15 2.68 1.73
C ALA A 315 -14.57 3.18 0.36
N GLU A 316 -14.32 2.44 -0.71
CA GLU A 316 -14.70 2.83 -2.07
C GLU A 316 -16.17 2.53 -2.38
N ARG A 317 -16.66 1.32 -2.06
CA ARG A 317 -17.98 0.82 -2.50
C ARG A 317 -19.06 0.96 -1.44
N GLY A 318 -18.78 0.53 -0.21
CA GLY A 318 -19.73 0.60 0.90
C GLY A 318 -21.02 -0.21 0.71
N ASP A 319 -21.08 -1.10 -0.28
CA ASP A 319 -22.24 -1.92 -0.63
C ASP A 319 -22.35 -3.21 0.21
N ALA A 320 -23.32 -4.07 -0.11
CA ALA A 320 -23.56 -5.31 0.62
C ALA A 320 -22.38 -6.31 0.57
N TYR A 321 -21.64 -6.37 -0.54
CA TYR A 321 -20.53 -7.31 -0.68
C TYR A 321 -19.31 -6.86 0.14
N SER A 322 -18.94 -5.58 0.04
CA SER A 322 -17.86 -5.00 0.84
C SER A 322 -18.16 -5.04 2.35
N GLN A 323 -19.42 -4.87 2.76
CA GLN A 323 -19.83 -5.06 4.16
C GLN A 323 -19.68 -6.53 4.60
N LYS A 324 -19.98 -7.49 3.73
CA LYS A 324 -19.78 -8.93 4.01
C LYS A 324 -18.30 -9.26 4.20
N LEU A 325 -17.43 -8.74 3.33
CA LEU A 325 -15.99 -8.84 3.47
C LEU A 325 -15.52 -8.26 4.80
N ARG A 326 -15.93 -7.02 5.12
CA ARG A 326 -15.57 -6.36 6.39
C ARG A 326 -15.97 -7.21 7.59
N ASN A 327 -17.21 -7.67 7.65
CA ASN A 327 -17.70 -8.45 8.79
C ASN A 327 -16.88 -9.74 9.00
N PHE A 328 -16.51 -10.40 7.90
CA PHE A 328 -15.64 -11.57 7.94
C PHE A 328 -14.24 -11.24 8.49
N ILE A 329 -13.59 -10.19 7.96
CA ILE A 329 -12.26 -9.76 8.40
C ILE A 329 -12.27 -9.24 9.84
N SER A 330 -13.20 -8.37 10.20
CA SER A 330 -13.29 -7.81 11.56
C SER A 330 -13.53 -8.86 12.64
N ALA A 331 -14.11 -10.01 12.28
CA ALA A 331 -14.34 -11.12 13.20
C ALA A 331 -13.13 -12.07 13.32
N LYS A 332 -12.31 -12.21 12.27
CA LYS A 332 -11.29 -13.28 12.20
C LYS A 332 -9.85 -12.79 12.17
N ALA A 333 -9.59 -11.60 11.66
CA ALA A 333 -8.25 -11.07 11.46
C ALA A 333 -7.68 -10.19 12.59
N PRO A 334 -8.42 -9.72 13.62
CA PRO A 334 -7.79 -9.04 14.75
C PRO A 334 -6.73 -9.92 15.42
N SER A 335 -5.55 -9.35 15.61
CA SER A 335 -4.45 -9.90 16.39
C SER A 335 -4.50 -9.25 17.77
N ASN A 336 -4.60 -10.08 18.82
CA ASN A 336 -4.80 -9.63 20.22
C ASN A 336 -3.71 -8.61 20.67
N GLY A 337 -3.95 -7.32 20.47
CA GLY A 337 -3.04 -6.24 20.86
C GLY A 337 -2.03 -5.80 19.79
N PHE A 338 -2.09 -6.33 18.56
CA PHE A 338 -1.07 -6.07 17.52
C PHE A 338 -1.65 -5.66 16.16
N GLY A 339 -2.89 -5.15 16.11
CA GLY A 339 -3.51 -4.77 14.84
C GLY A 339 -4.28 -5.90 14.18
N PHE A 340 -4.47 -5.79 12.88
CA PHE A 340 -4.98 -6.86 12.03
C PHE A 340 -3.84 -7.69 11.44
N HIS A 341 -4.10 -8.98 11.31
CA HIS A 341 -3.37 -9.85 10.39
C HIS A 341 -3.61 -9.44 8.93
N PRO A 342 -2.69 -9.75 8.00
CA PRO A 342 -2.78 -9.37 6.58
C PRO A 342 -4.04 -9.85 5.87
N GLY A 343 -4.64 -10.95 6.35
CA GLY A 343 -5.84 -11.53 5.80
C GLY A 343 -6.16 -12.88 6.44
N ILE A 344 -7.05 -13.64 5.81
CA ILE A 344 -7.42 -15.00 6.20
C ILE A 344 -7.17 -15.92 5.03
N TYR A 345 -6.38 -16.98 5.23
CA TYR A 345 -6.16 -17.99 4.20
C TYR A 345 -7.47 -18.70 3.86
N GLU A 346 -7.77 -18.84 2.57
CA GLU A 346 -9.00 -19.50 2.10
C GLU A 346 -9.03 -20.97 2.51
N ALA A 347 -7.93 -21.70 2.33
CA ALA A 347 -7.88 -23.14 2.55
C ALA A 347 -7.99 -23.52 4.04
N SER A 348 -7.27 -22.81 4.91
CA SER A 348 -7.22 -23.16 6.34
C SER A 348 -8.21 -22.38 7.21
N GLY A 349 -8.77 -21.27 6.71
CA GLY A 349 -9.62 -20.38 7.49
C GLY A 349 -8.90 -19.64 8.64
N ARG A 350 -7.56 -19.74 8.72
CA ARG A 350 -6.72 -19.11 9.74
C ARG A 350 -6.02 -17.88 9.19
N ALA A 351 -5.69 -16.95 10.08
CA ALA A 351 -4.84 -15.81 9.78
C ALA A 351 -3.35 -16.23 9.71
N PRO A 352 -2.53 -15.63 8.85
CA PRO A 352 -1.08 -15.74 8.91
C PRO A 352 -0.56 -15.25 10.27
N ARG A 353 0.39 -15.96 10.91
CA ARG A 353 1.03 -15.51 12.17
C ARG A 353 2.05 -14.38 11.98
N ILE A 354 1.65 -13.32 11.28
CA ILE A 354 2.42 -12.11 11.04
C ILE A 354 1.44 -10.93 11.02
N MET A 355 1.91 -9.75 11.40
CA MET A 355 1.21 -8.47 11.28
C MET A 355 2.18 -7.48 10.67
N ASP A 356 1.69 -6.56 9.84
CA ASP A 356 2.53 -5.60 9.13
C ASP A 356 1.95 -4.18 9.13
N VAL A 357 2.85 -3.22 8.88
CA VAL A 357 2.54 -1.79 8.91
C VAL A 357 1.57 -1.40 7.79
N ASN A 358 1.71 -1.98 6.59
CA ASN A 358 0.92 -1.61 5.42
C ASN A 358 -0.53 -2.07 5.57
N THR A 359 -0.75 -3.28 6.08
CA THR A 359 -2.11 -3.75 6.40
C THR A 359 -2.81 -2.79 7.35
N ASN A 360 -2.16 -2.43 8.45
CA ASN A 360 -2.80 -1.63 9.49
C ASN A 360 -2.93 -0.15 9.11
N ALA A 361 -1.98 0.41 8.36
CA ALA A 361 -2.08 1.75 7.79
C ALA A 361 -3.25 1.85 6.81
N THR A 362 -3.35 0.91 5.87
CA THR A 362 -4.43 0.90 4.87
C THR A 362 -5.82 0.70 5.51
N VAL A 363 -5.92 -0.05 6.61
CA VAL A 363 -7.18 -0.13 7.38
C VAL A 363 -7.54 1.23 7.99
N LEU A 364 -6.57 1.92 8.60
CA LEU A 364 -6.80 3.24 9.19
C LEU A 364 -7.17 4.29 8.15
N GLU A 365 -6.46 4.35 7.01
CA GLU A 365 -6.72 5.31 5.95
C GLU A 365 -8.11 5.12 5.33
N SER A 366 -8.51 3.86 5.14
CA SER A 366 -9.83 3.50 4.63
C SER A 366 -10.94 3.93 5.59
N ILE A 367 -10.75 3.72 6.90
CA ILE A 367 -11.74 4.12 7.90
C ILE A 367 -11.80 5.65 8.03
N ALA A 368 -10.65 6.32 8.03
CA ALA A 368 -10.59 7.78 8.05
C ALA A 368 -11.29 8.41 6.85
N PHE A 369 -11.12 7.84 5.66
CA PHE A 369 -11.86 8.23 4.47
C PHE A 369 -13.37 8.07 4.66
N VAL A 370 -13.84 6.92 5.13
CA VAL A 370 -15.29 6.68 5.36
C VAL A 370 -15.88 7.63 6.40
N LEU A 371 -15.15 7.88 7.50
CA LEU A 371 -15.61 8.77 8.57
C LEU A 371 -15.46 10.26 8.22
N GLY A 372 -14.59 10.60 7.27
CA GLY A 372 -14.38 11.94 6.72
C GLY A 372 -15.23 12.23 5.48
N ASP A 373 -16.47 11.73 5.45
CA ASP A 373 -17.42 11.92 4.34
C ASP A 373 -16.92 11.48 2.96
N ARG A 374 -16.00 10.50 2.91
CA ARG A 374 -15.43 9.95 1.68
C ARG A 374 -14.75 11.00 0.80
N LYS A 375 -14.14 12.01 1.41
CA LYS A 375 -13.27 12.97 0.73
C LYS A 375 -11.86 12.39 0.60
N PRO A 376 -11.23 12.48 -0.58
CA PRO A 376 -9.85 12.02 -0.76
C PRO A 376 -8.88 12.63 0.27
N LEU A 377 -7.90 11.84 0.71
CA LEU A 377 -6.94 12.29 1.73
C LEU A 377 -6.12 13.52 1.29
N VAL A 378 -5.89 13.71 -0.01
CA VAL A 378 -5.25 14.93 -0.56
C VAL A 378 -6.03 16.22 -0.27
N GLU A 379 -7.33 16.12 0.01
CA GLU A 379 -8.19 17.24 0.41
C GLU A 379 -8.26 17.43 1.93
N MET A 380 -7.70 16.51 2.72
CA MET A 380 -7.75 16.54 4.18
C MET A 380 -7.05 17.77 4.76
N ARG A 381 -7.59 18.30 5.85
CA ARG A 381 -7.01 19.38 6.67
C ARG A 381 -7.10 18.95 8.14
N LEU A 382 -6.04 19.15 8.91
CA LEU A 382 -5.93 18.78 10.32
C LEU A 382 -5.95 20.00 11.24
#